data_AF-A0A398CHX1-F1
#
_entry.id   AF-A0A398CHX1-F1
#
_cell.length_a   1.000
_cell.length_b   1.000
_cell.length_c   1.000
_cell.angle_alpha   90.00
_cell.angle_beta   90.00
_cell.angle_gamma   90.00
#
_symmetry.space_group_name_H-M   'P 1'
#
loop_
_entity.id
_entity.type
_entity.pdbx_description
1 polymer ?
#
loop_
_entity_poly.entity_id
_entity_poly.type
_entity_poly.pdbx_seq_one_letter_code
_entity_poly.pdbx_strand_id
1 'polypeptide(L)'
;MNFNRELAALPSNANSLFYVTAGSSRISVSSATLSGSMLLLLLPSQPSVSGAITVSYTPGSIPIRDLAGNTLAAFAGFALTNPNDTTAPVFLTGVANGKKIVLNYDEALRTSPVPAISSYSILSGGKVVSISSVAINGNSVELTLSQSLADGAGVTLTYYPGNSYVADIAGNPAPFISGYSMTASGGSTARLASAVINGNVLSLTYSTPLNTLSSSIPNVSQYTVKANGVTIAVRSVYISGQQVTLSLMSDVQSGQQVLISYTNTGNPLKDTLGQTVETFSNYSVTNQTTGTGVVLPEFLEPDGNGGIRLVNSKAVVTSSGVTLSGKIANKYSIDGDKLYNGFNTIKQGNATQPVLVAQIPETEAGAIVSVNVRSLINAAALVSNGILKVNYGILPSPCRLRPLIIPSSCRAPVTIRTPSNW
;
A
#
# COMPACT_ATOMS: atom_id res chain seq x y z
N MET A 1 -11.01 30.12 -8.41
CA MET A 1 -9.87 29.25 -8.78
C MET A 1 -9.25 29.76 -10.07
N ASN A 2 -7.93 29.63 -10.23
CA ASN A 2 -7.22 30.11 -11.42
C ASN A 2 -6.83 28.94 -12.33
N PHE A 3 -7.07 29.09 -13.63
CA PHE A 3 -6.61 28.16 -14.65
C PHE A 3 -5.28 28.62 -15.24
N ASN A 4 -4.48 27.67 -15.72
CA ASN A 4 -3.21 27.94 -16.40
C ASN A 4 -3.38 28.53 -17.81
N ARG A 5 -4.62 28.57 -18.32
CA ARG A 5 -4.99 29.19 -19.59
C ARG A 5 -6.31 29.94 -19.41
N GLU A 6 -6.53 30.93 -20.26
CA GLU A 6 -7.80 31.65 -20.31
C GLU A 6 -8.92 30.73 -20.83
N LEU A 7 -10.08 30.79 -20.18
CA LEU A 7 -11.25 29.99 -20.56
C LEU A 7 -12.08 30.75 -21.60
N ALA A 8 -12.72 29.99 -22.49
CA ALA A 8 -13.76 30.53 -23.35
C ALA A 8 -15.03 30.86 -22.55
N ALA A 9 -15.99 31.54 -23.20
CA ALA A 9 -17.29 31.82 -22.59
C ALA A 9 -17.91 30.56 -21.99
N LEU A 10 -18.36 30.67 -20.74
CA LEU A 10 -18.92 29.54 -20.01
C LEU A 10 -20.25 29.10 -20.64
N PRO A 11 -20.53 27.78 -20.70
CA PRO A 11 -21.84 27.31 -21.11
C PRO A 11 -22.91 27.77 -20.10
N SER A 12 -24.16 27.91 -20.56
CA SER A 12 -25.27 28.42 -19.73
C SER A 12 -25.54 27.56 -18.48
N ASN A 13 -25.15 26.29 -18.51
CA ASN A 13 -25.27 25.34 -17.40
C ASN A 13 -23.96 25.14 -16.61
N ALA A 14 -22.96 26.02 -16.75
CA ALA A 14 -21.64 25.82 -16.16
C ALA A 14 -21.66 25.55 -14.65
N ASN A 15 -22.56 26.20 -13.90
CA ASN A 15 -22.71 25.97 -12.46
C ASN A 15 -23.10 24.52 -12.12
N SER A 16 -23.88 23.85 -12.97
CA SER A 16 -24.28 22.44 -12.77
C SER A 16 -23.13 21.44 -13.01
N LEU A 17 -22.04 21.88 -13.66
CA LEU A 17 -20.86 21.05 -13.93
C LEU A 17 -19.93 20.96 -12.72
N PHE A 18 -20.13 21.80 -11.71
CA PHE A 18 -19.34 21.83 -10.49
C PHE A 18 -20.14 21.41 -9.27
N TYR A 19 -19.44 20.86 -8.30
CA TYR A 19 -19.91 20.79 -6.93
C TYR A 19 -18.77 21.08 -5.97
N VAL A 20 -19.12 21.68 -4.85
CA VAL A 20 -18.19 21.91 -3.74
C VAL A 20 -18.49 20.90 -2.65
N THR A 21 -17.45 20.36 -2.04
CA THR A 21 -17.57 19.50 -0.87
C THR A 21 -16.93 20.21 0.32
N ALA A 22 -17.67 20.27 1.43
CA ALA A 22 -17.22 20.83 2.69
C ALA A 22 -17.48 19.79 3.79
N GLY A 23 -16.41 19.18 4.32
CA GLY A 23 -16.52 17.96 5.12
C GLY A 23 -17.16 16.81 4.32
N SER A 24 -18.23 16.21 4.83
CA SER A 24 -19.00 15.18 4.13
C SER A 24 -20.15 15.73 3.27
N SER A 25 -20.37 17.05 3.29
CA SER A 25 -21.54 17.68 2.66
C SER A 25 -21.21 18.18 1.26
N ARG A 26 -22.05 17.82 0.28
CA ARG A 26 -21.99 18.34 -1.09
C ARG A 26 -22.87 19.58 -1.21
N ILE A 27 -22.29 20.68 -1.67
CA ILE A 27 -22.91 21.99 -1.87
C ILE A 27 -22.98 22.26 -3.38
N SER A 28 -24.17 22.63 -3.85
CA SER A 28 -24.38 23.05 -5.23
C SER A 28 -23.79 24.44 -5.48
N VAL A 29 -23.49 24.73 -6.75
CA VAL A 29 -23.04 26.07 -7.17
C VAL A 29 -24.22 26.87 -7.69
N SER A 30 -24.46 28.05 -7.12
CA SER A 30 -25.51 28.98 -7.53
C SER A 30 -25.20 29.61 -8.89
N SER A 31 -23.97 30.07 -9.09
CA SER A 31 -23.52 30.62 -10.37
C SER A 31 -22.03 30.42 -10.58
N ALA A 32 -21.61 30.42 -11.84
CA ALA A 32 -20.22 30.38 -12.25
C ALA A 32 -19.96 31.58 -13.16
N THR A 33 -18.98 32.40 -12.82
CA THR A 33 -18.58 33.57 -13.62
C THR A 33 -17.09 33.53 -13.91
N LEU A 34 -16.71 34.08 -15.06
CA LEU A 34 -15.34 34.10 -15.53
C LEU A 34 -14.79 35.53 -15.51
N SER A 35 -13.55 35.67 -15.07
CA SER A 35 -12.74 36.88 -15.21
C SER A 35 -11.34 36.48 -15.69
N GLY A 36 -11.11 36.52 -17.01
CA GLY A 36 -9.89 36.01 -17.63
C GLY A 36 -9.68 34.51 -17.35
N SER A 37 -8.57 34.16 -16.68
CA SER A 37 -8.28 32.79 -16.24
C SER A 37 -8.89 32.43 -14.87
N MET A 38 -9.56 33.38 -14.21
CA MET A 38 -10.18 33.17 -12.91
C MET A 38 -11.65 32.76 -13.06
N LEU A 39 -11.97 31.58 -12.53
CA LEU A 39 -13.35 31.14 -12.37
C LEU A 39 -13.81 31.43 -10.93
N LEU A 40 -14.88 32.19 -10.81
CA LEU A 40 -15.57 32.46 -9.56
C LEU A 40 -16.84 31.61 -9.50
N LEU A 41 -16.98 30.85 -8.41
CA LEU A 41 -18.17 30.04 -8.13
C LEU A 41 -18.88 30.65 -6.93
N LEU A 42 -20.13 31.03 -7.10
CA LEU A 42 -20.98 31.50 -6.01
C LEU A 42 -21.72 30.31 -5.39
N LEU A 43 -21.64 30.18 -4.07
CA LEU A 43 -22.38 29.17 -3.31
C LEU A 43 -23.66 29.77 -2.74
N PRO A 44 -24.73 28.96 -2.54
CA PRO A 44 -26.00 29.46 -2.01
C PRO A 44 -25.88 29.91 -0.55
N SER A 45 -24.87 29.42 0.18
CA SER A 45 -24.54 29.84 1.54
C SER A 45 -23.05 29.59 1.81
N GLN A 46 -22.51 30.29 2.81
CA GLN A 46 -21.14 30.08 3.26
C GLN A 46 -21.03 28.74 4.01
N PRO A 47 -20.06 27.87 3.65
CA PRO A 47 -19.80 26.65 4.39
C PRO A 47 -19.40 26.98 5.85
N SER A 48 -20.08 26.38 6.83
CA SER A 48 -19.85 26.62 8.27
C SER A 48 -18.95 25.57 8.93
N VAL A 49 -18.14 24.86 8.13
CA VAL A 49 -17.27 23.77 8.63
C VAL A 49 -15.84 24.27 8.84
N SER A 50 -15.21 23.78 9.90
CA SER A 50 -13.74 23.73 9.99
C SER A 50 -13.25 22.56 9.12
N GLY A 51 -12.14 22.74 8.40
CA GLY A 51 -11.57 21.73 7.51
C GLY A 51 -11.56 22.11 6.03
N ALA A 52 -10.95 21.22 5.24
CA ALA A 52 -10.76 21.39 3.82
C ALA A 52 -12.08 21.54 3.05
N ILE A 53 -12.10 22.54 2.15
CA ILE A 53 -13.13 22.70 1.12
C ILE A 53 -12.52 22.25 -0.20
N THR A 54 -13.24 21.41 -0.95
CA THR A 54 -12.81 20.96 -2.27
C THR A 54 -13.84 21.28 -3.34
N VAL A 55 -13.39 21.45 -4.58
CA VAL A 55 -14.25 21.59 -5.75
C VAL A 55 -13.95 20.48 -6.75
N SER A 56 -15.01 19.97 -7.36
CA SER A 56 -14.95 18.96 -8.41
C SER A 56 -15.68 19.46 -9.64
N TYR A 57 -15.19 19.06 -10.80
CA TYR A 57 -15.75 19.36 -12.11
C TYR A 57 -15.99 18.07 -12.88
N THR A 58 -17.24 17.89 -13.31
CA THR A 58 -17.63 16.79 -14.20
C THR A 58 -18.10 17.39 -15.53
N PRO A 59 -17.38 17.15 -16.63
CA PRO A 59 -17.79 17.59 -17.96
C PRO A 59 -19.20 17.10 -18.29
N GLY A 60 -20.07 18.00 -18.72
CA GLY A 60 -21.39 17.67 -19.27
C GLY A 60 -21.34 17.47 -20.78
N SER A 61 -22.52 17.46 -21.42
CA SER A 61 -22.64 17.45 -22.89
C SER A 61 -22.01 18.68 -23.56
N ILE A 62 -21.94 19.80 -22.84
CA ILE A 62 -21.25 21.03 -23.24
C ILE A 62 -20.14 21.30 -22.22
N PRO A 63 -18.91 20.80 -22.44
CA PRO A 63 -17.81 21.00 -21.52
C PRO A 63 -17.26 22.43 -21.59
N ILE A 64 -16.64 22.88 -20.50
CA ILE A 64 -15.84 24.11 -20.49
C ILE A 64 -14.62 23.92 -21.41
N ARG A 65 -14.24 24.98 -22.12
CA ARG A 65 -13.12 24.98 -23.05
C ARG A 65 -12.19 26.16 -22.81
N ASP A 66 -10.95 26.06 -23.26
CA ASP A 66 -10.08 27.21 -23.43
C ASP A 66 -10.39 27.97 -24.75
N LEU A 67 -9.76 29.12 -24.95
CA LEU A 67 -9.92 29.92 -26.19
C LEU A 67 -9.45 29.18 -27.46
N ALA A 68 -8.62 28.14 -27.32
CA ALA A 68 -8.18 27.30 -28.43
C ALA A 68 -9.12 26.10 -28.68
N GLY A 69 -10.24 26.01 -27.95
CA GLY A 69 -11.26 24.97 -28.12
C GLY A 69 -10.96 23.65 -27.39
N ASN A 70 -9.86 23.57 -26.62
CA ASN A 70 -9.51 22.37 -25.86
C ASN A 70 -10.48 22.20 -24.69
N THR A 71 -11.00 20.99 -24.49
CA THR A 71 -11.92 20.70 -23.38
C THR A 71 -11.17 20.64 -22.07
N LEU A 72 -11.70 21.30 -21.04
CA LEU A 72 -11.23 21.14 -19.67
C LEU A 72 -11.44 19.69 -19.23
N ALA A 73 -10.37 19.05 -18.75
CA ALA A 73 -10.43 17.70 -18.20
C ALA A 73 -11.24 17.67 -16.90
N ALA A 74 -11.94 16.56 -16.65
CA ALA A 74 -12.59 16.32 -15.36
C ALA A 74 -11.56 16.36 -14.24
N PHE A 75 -11.93 16.93 -13.10
CA PHE A 75 -11.12 16.86 -11.88
C PHE A 75 -12.04 16.69 -10.68
N ALA A 76 -11.52 16.09 -9.61
CA ALA A 76 -12.26 15.93 -8.37
C ALA A 76 -11.37 16.31 -7.19
N GLY A 77 -11.98 16.87 -6.15
CA GLY A 77 -11.28 17.12 -4.89
C GLY A 77 -10.22 18.23 -4.96
N PHE A 78 -10.34 19.19 -5.87
CA PHE A 78 -9.40 20.32 -5.94
C PHE A 78 -9.57 21.18 -4.69
N ALA A 79 -8.54 21.23 -3.83
CA ALA A 79 -8.61 21.93 -2.56
C ALA A 79 -8.62 23.45 -2.74
N LEU A 80 -9.48 24.12 -1.96
CA LEU A 80 -9.63 25.57 -1.90
C LEU A 80 -9.28 26.05 -0.49
N THR A 81 -8.63 27.21 -0.39
CA THR A 81 -8.37 27.84 0.91
C THR A 81 -9.70 28.16 1.61
N ASN A 82 -9.91 27.57 2.78
CA ASN A 82 -11.01 27.89 3.68
C ASN A 82 -10.47 28.76 4.83
N PRO A 83 -10.77 30.06 4.88
CA PRO A 83 -10.28 30.94 5.95
C PRO A 83 -10.76 30.55 7.36
N ASN A 84 -11.82 29.75 7.46
CA ASN A 84 -12.37 29.26 8.73
C ASN A 84 -11.78 27.91 9.13
N ASP A 85 -10.85 27.36 8.36
CA ASP A 85 -10.21 26.10 8.69
C ASP A 85 -9.22 26.29 9.84
N THR A 86 -9.42 25.52 10.90
CA THR A 86 -8.55 25.50 12.09
C THR A 86 -7.93 24.13 12.33
N THR A 87 -8.14 23.19 11.40
CA THR A 87 -7.66 21.82 11.50
C THR A 87 -6.23 21.78 10.96
N ALA A 88 -5.31 21.19 11.71
CA ALA A 88 -3.94 21.00 11.23
C ALA A 88 -3.85 19.77 10.31
N PRO A 89 -2.95 19.79 9.31
CA PRO A 89 -2.74 18.64 8.44
C PRO A 89 -2.13 17.48 9.25
N VAL A 90 -2.69 16.29 9.09
CA VAL A 90 -2.29 15.08 9.80
C VAL A 90 -1.33 14.28 8.94
N PHE A 91 -0.15 14.00 9.49
CA PHE A 91 0.79 13.07 8.86
C PHE A 91 0.20 11.66 8.83
N LEU A 92 0.11 11.08 7.63
CA LEU A 92 -0.43 9.74 7.43
C LEU A 92 0.68 8.69 7.31
N THR A 93 1.57 8.87 6.33
CA THR A 93 2.57 7.85 5.97
C THR A 93 3.84 8.46 5.44
N GLY A 94 4.95 7.73 5.62
CA GLY A 94 6.24 8.03 5.01
C GLY A 94 6.72 6.86 4.15
N VAL A 95 7.24 7.16 2.96
CA VAL A 95 7.84 6.17 2.04
C VAL A 95 9.29 6.56 1.72
N ALA A 96 10.23 5.63 1.87
CA ALA A 96 11.64 5.81 1.54
C ALA A 96 11.98 4.97 0.30
N ASN A 97 12.41 5.61 -0.78
CA ASN A 97 12.83 4.90 -1.98
C ASN A 97 14.04 5.60 -2.60
N GLY A 98 15.15 4.88 -2.76
CA GLY A 98 16.39 5.42 -3.31
C GLY A 98 16.86 6.67 -2.57
N LYS A 99 16.90 7.81 -3.29
CA LYS A 99 17.25 9.12 -2.73
C LYS A 99 16.06 9.94 -2.22
N LYS A 100 14.83 9.41 -2.26
CA LYS A 100 13.64 10.18 -1.89
C LYS A 100 12.99 9.64 -0.62
N ILE A 101 12.50 10.56 0.20
CA ILE A 101 11.52 10.28 1.24
C ILE A 101 10.29 11.13 0.97
N VAL A 102 9.12 10.50 0.85
CA VAL A 102 7.83 11.17 0.63
C VAL A 102 6.97 11.02 1.86
N LEU A 103 6.52 12.15 2.42
CA LEU A 103 5.61 12.23 3.56
C LEU A 103 4.23 12.64 3.06
N ASN A 104 3.24 11.78 3.25
CA ASN A 104 1.88 12.04 2.82
C ASN A 104 1.04 12.54 3.99
N TYR A 105 0.24 13.56 3.75
CA TYR A 105 -0.72 14.14 4.68
C TYR A 105 -2.15 13.88 4.18
N ASP A 106 -3.11 14.03 5.08
CA ASP A 106 -4.54 13.82 4.80
C ASP A 106 -5.19 14.95 4.00
N GLU A 107 -4.52 16.09 3.88
CA GLU A 107 -5.02 17.26 3.16
C GLU A 107 -3.95 18.00 2.37
N ALA A 108 -4.39 18.91 1.50
CA ALA A 108 -3.50 19.67 0.65
C ALA A 108 -2.64 20.65 1.46
N LEU A 109 -1.35 20.68 1.13
CA LEU A 109 -0.37 21.53 1.79
C LEU A 109 -0.14 22.81 0.99
N ARG A 110 0.13 23.91 1.70
CA ARG A 110 0.63 25.13 1.06
C ARG A 110 2.07 24.92 0.59
N THR A 111 2.39 25.38 -0.61
CA THR A 111 3.70 25.16 -1.25
C THR A 111 4.78 26.17 -0.87
N SER A 112 4.45 27.24 -0.13
CA SER A 112 5.39 28.26 0.31
C SER A 112 4.96 28.91 1.64
N PRO A 113 5.88 29.15 2.60
CA PRO A 113 7.30 28.82 2.55
C PRO A 113 7.54 27.31 2.67
N VAL A 114 8.61 26.82 2.04
CA VAL A 114 9.04 25.42 2.17
C VAL A 114 9.85 25.26 3.47
N PRO A 115 9.63 24.18 4.25
CA PRO A 115 10.44 23.89 5.43
C PRO A 115 11.93 23.77 5.10
N ALA A 116 12.78 24.21 6.02
CA ALA A 116 14.22 24.08 5.87
C ALA A 116 14.65 22.61 5.98
N ILE A 117 15.79 22.25 5.35
CA ILE A 117 16.38 20.91 5.50
C ILE A 117 16.66 20.56 6.98
N SER A 118 16.96 21.56 7.81
CA SER A 118 17.22 21.42 9.25
C SER A 118 15.97 21.12 10.07
N SER A 119 14.77 21.29 9.49
CA SER A 119 13.52 20.85 10.11
C SER A 119 13.39 19.32 10.12
N TYR A 120 14.27 18.58 9.45
CA TYR A 120 14.21 17.13 9.36
C TYR A 120 15.50 16.48 9.85
N SER A 121 15.34 15.37 10.57
CA SER A 121 16.45 14.48 10.95
C SER A 121 16.15 13.08 10.42
N ILE A 122 17.05 12.57 9.58
CA ILE A 122 16.94 11.23 8.98
C ILE A 122 18.09 10.38 9.49
N LEU A 123 17.75 9.22 10.06
CA LEU A 123 18.71 8.19 10.43
C LEU A 123 18.50 6.96 9.56
N SER A 124 19.57 6.35 9.06
CA SER A 124 19.54 5.05 8.40
C SER A 124 20.59 4.15 9.05
N GLY A 125 20.15 3.02 9.62
CA GLY A 125 21.04 2.14 10.40
C GLY A 125 21.74 2.88 11.55
N GLY A 126 21.09 3.87 12.17
CA GLY A 126 21.64 4.70 13.25
C GLY A 126 22.59 5.82 12.83
N LYS A 127 22.84 6.01 11.52
CA LYS A 127 23.69 7.09 10.99
C LYS A 127 22.85 8.19 10.35
N VAL A 128 23.27 9.45 10.53
CA VAL A 128 22.61 10.61 9.90
C VAL A 128 22.73 10.54 8.39
N VAL A 129 21.61 10.78 7.70
CA VAL A 129 21.53 10.90 6.25
C VAL A 129 21.22 12.34 5.89
N SER A 130 22.09 12.96 5.08
CA SER A 130 21.94 14.35 4.66
C SER A 130 20.84 14.54 3.63
N ILE A 131 20.07 15.62 3.78
CA ILE A 131 19.02 16.07 2.86
C ILE A 131 19.61 17.16 1.95
N SER A 132 19.41 17.04 0.64
CA SER A 132 19.80 18.04 -0.35
C SER A 132 18.70 19.04 -0.68
N SER A 133 17.42 18.64 -0.60
CA SER A 133 16.29 19.53 -0.86
C SER A 133 15.00 19.04 -0.21
N VAL A 134 14.09 20.00 0.01
CA VAL A 134 12.70 19.77 0.44
C VAL A 134 11.80 20.40 -0.62
N ALA A 135 10.72 19.72 -0.97
CA ALA A 135 9.66 20.24 -1.83
C ALA A 135 8.29 19.86 -1.26
N ILE A 136 7.26 20.64 -1.60
CA ILE A 136 5.87 20.33 -1.27
C ILE A 136 5.12 20.17 -2.59
N ASN A 137 4.40 19.06 -2.74
CA ASN A 137 3.61 18.76 -3.92
C ASN A 137 2.25 18.19 -3.51
N GLY A 138 1.18 18.96 -3.74
CA GLY A 138 -0.17 18.58 -3.32
C GLY A 138 -0.26 18.41 -1.80
N ASN A 139 -0.58 17.20 -1.34
CA ASN A 139 -0.67 16.83 0.07
C ASN A 139 0.62 16.18 0.62
N SER A 140 1.74 16.31 -0.10
CA SER A 140 2.96 15.58 0.22
C SER A 140 4.18 16.48 0.36
N VAL A 141 5.08 16.11 1.28
CA VAL A 141 6.43 16.68 1.38
C VAL A 141 7.42 15.68 0.80
N GLU A 142 8.23 16.10 -0.15
CA GLU A 142 9.28 15.31 -0.76
C GLU A 142 10.66 15.79 -0.29
N LEU A 143 11.38 14.92 0.40
CA LEU A 143 12.78 15.11 0.79
C LEU A 143 13.67 14.39 -0.22
N THR A 144 14.65 15.10 -0.78
CA THR A 144 15.73 14.47 -1.56
C THR A 144 16.97 14.35 -0.69
N LEU A 145 17.56 13.17 -0.65
CA LEU A 145 18.74 12.81 0.10
C LEU A 145 20.00 12.94 -0.77
N SER A 146 21.12 13.28 -0.16
CA SER A 146 22.41 13.38 -0.88
C SER A 146 22.87 12.02 -1.43
N GLN A 147 22.55 10.93 -0.73
CA GLN A 147 22.93 9.57 -1.08
C GLN A 147 21.71 8.65 -1.11
N SER A 148 21.78 7.60 -1.93
CA SER A 148 20.71 6.60 -2.00
C SER A 148 20.73 5.75 -0.75
N LEU A 149 19.55 5.47 -0.22
CA LEU A 149 19.35 4.49 0.83
C LEU A 149 19.57 3.08 0.26
N ALA A 150 20.10 2.18 1.07
CA ALA A 150 20.22 0.77 0.71
C ALA A 150 18.86 0.08 0.77
N ASP A 151 18.67 -0.94 -0.07
CA ASP A 151 17.45 -1.76 -0.04
C ASP A 151 17.32 -2.49 1.30
N GLY A 152 16.11 -2.50 1.87
CA GLY A 152 15.83 -3.07 3.18
C GLY A 152 16.37 -2.27 4.38
N ALA A 153 17.01 -1.11 4.16
CA ALA A 153 17.54 -0.31 5.27
C ALA A 153 16.42 0.25 6.14
N GLY A 154 16.55 0.10 7.46
CA GLY A 154 15.69 0.77 8.44
C GLY A 154 16.01 2.26 8.50
N VAL A 155 15.00 3.09 8.27
CA VAL A 155 15.08 4.55 8.25
C VAL A 155 14.18 5.11 9.34
N THR A 156 14.68 6.07 10.11
CA THR A 156 13.93 6.80 11.12
C THR A 156 13.92 8.27 10.74
N LEU A 157 12.74 8.86 10.66
CA LEU A 157 12.52 10.25 10.31
C LEU A 157 11.91 10.99 11.50
N THR A 158 12.46 12.17 11.78
CA THR A 158 11.89 13.12 12.72
C THR A 158 11.70 14.46 12.02
N TYR A 159 10.54 15.08 12.20
CA TYR A 159 10.24 16.42 11.68
C TYR A 159 10.00 17.37 12.85
N TYR A 160 10.82 18.43 12.92
CA TYR A 160 10.73 19.53 13.86
C TYR A 160 10.18 20.77 13.16
N PRO A 161 8.97 21.24 13.48
CA PRO A 161 8.45 22.48 12.93
C PRO A 161 9.32 23.66 13.41
N GLY A 162 9.97 24.34 12.46
CA GLY A 162 10.75 25.56 12.68
C GLY A 162 10.00 26.81 12.24
N ASN A 163 10.73 27.88 11.92
CA ASN A 163 10.12 29.13 11.43
C ASN A 163 9.42 28.96 10.07
N SER A 164 9.93 28.06 9.22
CA SER A 164 9.24 27.57 8.02
C SER A 164 8.76 26.15 8.30
N TYR A 165 7.44 26.00 8.45
CA TYR A 165 6.79 24.74 8.81
C TYR A 165 5.88 24.24 7.68
N VAL A 166 5.69 22.93 7.63
CA VAL A 166 4.63 22.31 6.82
C VAL A 166 3.30 22.84 7.34
N ALA A 167 2.47 23.32 6.43
CA ALA A 167 1.13 23.80 6.74
C ALA A 167 0.16 23.42 5.64
N ASP A 168 -1.11 23.36 5.99
CA ASP A 168 -2.18 23.26 5.01
C ASP A 168 -2.31 24.56 4.18
N ILE A 169 -3.25 24.57 3.25
CA ILE A 169 -3.56 25.75 2.44
C ILE A 169 -4.25 26.90 3.20
N ALA A 170 -4.72 26.66 4.43
CA ALA A 170 -5.31 27.66 5.32
C ALA A 170 -4.28 28.29 6.27
N GLY A 171 -3.09 27.70 6.40
CA GLY A 171 -1.99 28.15 7.24
C GLY A 171 -1.84 27.39 8.57
N ASN A 172 -2.64 26.36 8.84
CA ASN A 172 -2.55 25.56 10.05
C ASN A 172 -1.26 24.70 10.04
N PRO A 173 -0.42 24.79 11.08
CA PRO A 173 0.86 24.11 11.11
C PRO A 173 0.73 22.60 11.36
N ALA A 174 1.46 21.79 10.59
CA ALA A 174 1.59 20.36 10.83
C ALA A 174 2.29 20.10 12.18
N PRO A 175 1.83 19.12 12.97
CA PRO A 175 2.48 18.73 14.22
C PRO A 175 3.89 18.16 14.06
N PHE A 176 4.61 18.08 15.17
CA PHE A 176 5.88 17.37 15.29
C PHE A 176 5.73 15.87 14.94
N ILE A 177 6.68 15.32 14.17
CA ILE A 177 6.74 13.87 13.91
C ILE A 177 7.92 13.30 14.70
N SER A 178 7.62 12.40 15.65
CA SER A 178 8.61 11.76 16.51
C SER A 178 9.08 10.41 15.96
N GLY A 179 10.27 10.36 15.36
CA GLY A 179 10.96 9.10 15.07
C GLY A 179 10.15 8.07 14.25
N TYR A 180 9.41 8.53 13.23
CA TYR A 180 8.66 7.67 12.34
C TYR A 180 9.62 6.69 11.63
N SER A 181 9.36 5.40 11.79
CA SER A 181 10.22 4.35 11.23
C SER A 181 9.64 3.78 9.95
N MET A 182 10.50 3.57 8.96
CA MET A 182 10.17 3.08 7.63
C MET A 182 11.31 2.21 7.09
N THR A 183 11.06 1.50 6.00
CA THR A 183 12.09 0.70 5.33
C THR A 183 12.29 1.20 3.92
N ALA A 184 13.55 1.35 3.53
CA ALA A 184 13.93 1.88 2.22
C ALA A 184 13.92 0.78 1.15
N SER A 185 13.43 1.10 -0.05
CA SER A 185 13.39 0.19 -1.20
C SER A 185 14.58 0.31 -2.18
N GLY A 186 15.68 0.92 -1.75
CA GLY A 186 16.94 0.92 -2.51
C GLY A 186 16.97 1.68 -3.84
N GLY A 187 15.85 2.22 -4.31
CA GLY A 187 15.74 2.94 -5.59
C GLY A 187 15.46 2.05 -6.79
N SER A 188 15.30 0.74 -6.60
CA SER A 188 14.94 -0.17 -7.69
C SER A 188 13.51 0.11 -8.16
N THR A 189 13.27 0.03 -9.47
CA THR A 189 11.92 0.10 -10.04
C THR A 189 11.03 -0.98 -9.41
N ALA A 190 9.77 -0.63 -9.13
CA ALA A 190 8.77 -1.58 -8.65
C ALA A 190 8.65 -2.79 -9.59
N ARG A 191 8.76 -3.99 -9.02
CA ARG A 191 8.54 -5.28 -9.70
C ARG A 191 7.42 -6.05 -9.00
N LEU A 192 6.62 -6.79 -9.77
CA LEU A 192 5.57 -7.64 -9.19
C LEU A 192 6.22 -8.75 -8.35
N ALA A 193 5.90 -8.77 -7.06
CA ALA A 193 6.43 -9.72 -6.09
C ALA A 193 5.49 -10.91 -5.87
N SER A 194 4.18 -10.68 -5.82
CA SER A 194 3.17 -11.73 -5.71
C SER A 194 1.82 -11.29 -6.28
N ALA A 195 0.97 -12.25 -6.63
CA ALA A 195 -0.38 -12.02 -7.12
C ALA A 195 -1.34 -13.08 -6.55
N VAL A 196 -2.49 -12.64 -6.04
CA VAL A 196 -3.43 -13.47 -5.28
C VAL A 196 -4.86 -13.12 -5.64
N ILE A 197 -5.71 -14.11 -5.85
CA ILE A 197 -7.13 -13.89 -6.11
C ILE A 197 -8.01 -14.58 -5.07
N ASN A 198 -9.05 -13.91 -4.61
CA ASN A 198 -10.14 -14.49 -3.82
C ASN A 198 -11.48 -14.00 -4.36
N GLY A 199 -12.30 -14.91 -4.89
CA GLY A 199 -13.52 -14.60 -5.64
C GLY A 199 -13.19 -13.78 -6.89
N ASN A 200 -13.66 -12.53 -6.92
CA ASN A 200 -13.38 -11.57 -8.00
C ASN A 200 -12.36 -10.49 -7.63
N VAL A 201 -11.65 -10.61 -6.50
CA VAL A 201 -10.67 -9.60 -6.08
C VAL A 201 -9.26 -10.15 -6.27
N LEU A 202 -8.51 -9.57 -7.21
CA LEU A 202 -7.11 -9.88 -7.47
C LEU A 202 -6.22 -8.81 -6.83
N SER A 203 -5.34 -9.21 -5.91
CA SER A 203 -4.36 -8.35 -5.25
C SER A 203 -2.96 -8.65 -5.78
N LEU A 204 -2.33 -7.64 -6.38
CA LEU A 204 -0.96 -7.66 -6.89
C LEU A 204 -0.06 -6.90 -5.92
N THR A 205 0.94 -7.55 -5.34
CA THR A 205 1.90 -6.91 -4.42
C THR A 205 3.22 -6.65 -5.14
N TYR A 206 3.72 -5.44 -5.05
CA TYR A 206 4.98 -4.99 -5.66
C TYR A 206 6.10 -4.86 -4.63
N SER A 207 7.34 -4.86 -5.11
CA SER A 207 8.55 -4.79 -4.28
C SER A 207 8.83 -3.42 -3.67
N THR A 208 8.24 -2.36 -4.22
CA THR A 208 8.41 -0.99 -3.75
C THR A 208 7.07 -0.28 -3.80
N PRO A 209 6.88 0.81 -3.02
CA PRO A 209 5.64 1.58 -3.06
C PRO A 209 5.36 2.18 -4.44
N LEU A 210 4.07 2.21 -4.78
CA LEU A 210 3.52 2.66 -6.05
C LEU A 210 3.00 4.09 -5.94
N ASN A 211 2.98 4.79 -7.07
CA ASN A 211 2.39 6.10 -7.18
C ASN A 211 0.86 5.98 -7.26
N THR A 212 0.16 6.68 -6.38
CA THR A 212 -1.32 6.66 -6.27
C THR A 212 -1.99 7.82 -7.00
N LEU A 213 -1.23 8.72 -7.63
CA LEU A 213 -1.78 9.80 -8.44
C LEU A 213 -2.57 9.22 -9.62
N SER A 214 -3.70 9.83 -9.96
CA SER A 214 -4.56 9.39 -11.06
C SER A 214 -3.83 9.27 -12.40
N SER A 215 -2.81 10.10 -12.63
CA SER A 215 -1.90 10.05 -13.78
C SER A 215 -0.92 8.86 -13.78
N SER A 216 -0.98 7.98 -12.79
CA SER A 216 -0.18 6.76 -12.67
C SER A 216 -1.03 5.51 -12.40
N ILE A 217 -2.37 5.63 -12.42
CA ILE A 217 -3.30 4.50 -12.32
C ILE A 217 -3.53 3.92 -13.72
N PRO A 218 -3.14 2.66 -14.01
CA PRO A 218 -3.36 2.06 -15.32
C PRO A 218 -4.84 1.89 -15.64
N ASN A 219 -5.15 1.93 -16.94
CA ASN A 219 -6.49 1.59 -17.43
C ASN A 219 -6.77 0.10 -17.23
N VAL A 220 -8.04 -0.27 -17.04
CA VAL A 220 -8.45 -1.68 -16.89
C VAL A 220 -8.01 -2.56 -18.07
N SER A 221 -7.94 -2.00 -19.28
CA SER A 221 -7.50 -2.69 -20.50
C SER A 221 -6.01 -3.03 -20.52
N GLN A 222 -5.21 -2.41 -19.64
CA GLN A 222 -3.79 -2.72 -19.51
C GLN A 222 -3.55 -4.00 -18.70
N TYR A 223 -4.58 -4.56 -18.06
CA TYR A 223 -4.52 -5.84 -17.36
C TYR A 223 -5.34 -6.91 -18.11
N THR A 224 -4.75 -8.08 -18.29
CA THR A 224 -5.44 -9.27 -18.84
C THR A 224 -5.39 -10.39 -17.83
N VAL A 225 -6.56 -10.77 -17.29
CA VAL A 225 -6.71 -11.88 -16.34
C VAL A 225 -7.31 -13.07 -17.09
N LYS A 226 -6.74 -14.27 -16.92
CA LYS A 226 -7.28 -15.51 -17.46
C LYS A 226 -7.47 -16.55 -16.35
N ALA A 227 -8.61 -17.23 -16.33
CA ALA A 227 -8.87 -18.40 -15.49
C ALA A 227 -9.09 -19.63 -16.38
N ASN A 228 -8.24 -20.66 -16.23
CA ASN A 228 -8.20 -21.85 -17.11
C ASN A 228 -8.17 -21.48 -18.61
N GLY A 229 -7.45 -20.42 -18.97
CA GLY A 229 -7.33 -19.92 -20.34
C GLY A 229 -8.46 -18.98 -20.81
N VAL A 230 -9.57 -18.87 -20.07
CA VAL A 230 -10.69 -17.97 -20.38
C VAL A 230 -10.41 -16.58 -19.79
N THR A 231 -10.49 -15.54 -20.62
CA THR A 231 -10.29 -14.15 -20.18
C THR A 231 -11.44 -13.68 -19.30
N ILE A 232 -11.11 -13.08 -18.15
CA ILE A 232 -12.04 -12.38 -17.28
C ILE A 232 -11.76 -10.88 -17.37
N ALA A 233 -12.80 -10.10 -17.65
CA ALA A 233 -12.67 -8.64 -17.75
C ALA A 233 -12.40 -8.00 -16.37
N VAL A 234 -11.51 -7.01 -16.35
CA VAL A 234 -11.22 -6.20 -15.18
C VAL A 234 -12.23 -5.06 -15.10
N ARG A 235 -12.92 -4.96 -13.96
CA ARG A 235 -13.92 -3.93 -13.65
C ARG A 235 -13.30 -2.63 -13.17
N SER A 236 -12.27 -2.71 -12.32
CA SER A 236 -11.60 -1.52 -11.76
C SER A 236 -10.16 -1.83 -11.34
N VAL A 237 -9.35 -0.78 -11.26
CA VAL A 237 -7.97 -0.78 -10.76
C VAL A 237 -7.89 0.20 -9.59
N TYR A 238 -7.35 -0.25 -8.47
CA TYR A 238 -7.09 0.58 -7.29
C TYR A 238 -5.65 0.38 -6.83
N ILE A 239 -4.98 1.45 -6.38
CA ILE A 239 -3.59 1.41 -5.94
C ILE A 239 -3.52 1.93 -4.51
N SER A 240 -2.85 1.18 -3.64
CA SER A 240 -2.54 1.62 -2.27
C SER A 240 -1.22 1.03 -1.80
N GLY A 241 -0.31 1.91 -1.36
CA GLY A 241 1.03 1.51 -0.92
C GLY A 241 1.77 0.71 -1.99
N GLN A 242 2.03 -0.56 -1.73
CA GLN A 242 2.71 -1.49 -2.64
C GLN A 242 1.74 -2.36 -3.45
N GLN A 243 0.44 -2.18 -3.29
CA GLN A 243 -0.56 -3.08 -3.87
C GLN A 243 -1.36 -2.41 -4.99
N VAL A 244 -1.62 -3.20 -6.03
CA VAL A 244 -2.69 -2.96 -7.00
C VAL A 244 -3.80 -3.96 -6.72
N THR A 245 -5.01 -3.49 -6.46
CA THR A 245 -6.22 -4.31 -6.33
C THR A 245 -7.05 -4.17 -7.59
N LEU A 246 -7.31 -5.30 -8.26
CA LEU A 246 -8.24 -5.38 -9.37
C LEU A 246 -9.55 -6.02 -8.90
N SER A 247 -10.67 -5.43 -9.26
CA SER A 247 -11.97 -6.13 -9.22
C SER A 247 -12.28 -6.73 -10.58
N LEU A 248 -12.74 -7.96 -10.62
CA LEU A 248 -13.11 -8.66 -11.84
C LEU A 248 -14.63 -8.65 -12.07
N MET A 249 -15.05 -8.86 -13.32
CA MET A 249 -16.47 -8.94 -13.69
C MET A 249 -17.13 -10.26 -13.31
N SER A 250 -16.35 -11.32 -13.08
CA SER A 250 -16.82 -12.63 -12.63
C SER A 250 -15.89 -13.24 -11.61
N ASP A 251 -16.43 -14.05 -10.71
CA ASP A 251 -15.64 -14.76 -9.71
C ASP A 251 -14.80 -15.87 -10.34
N VAL A 252 -13.55 -15.99 -9.89
CA VAL A 252 -12.71 -17.16 -10.14
C VAL A 252 -13.10 -18.24 -9.16
N GLN A 253 -13.35 -19.45 -9.66
CA GLN A 253 -13.72 -20.61 -8.86
C GLN A 253 -12.49 -21.29 -8.25
N SER A 254 -12.69 -21.99 -7.14
CA SER A 254 -11.66 -22.80 -6.48
C SER A 254 -10.98 -23.76 -7.45
N GLY A 255 -9.65 -23.82 -7.39
CA GLY A 255 -8.84 -24.74 -8.20
C GLY A 255 -8.62 -24.33 -9.66
N GLN A 256 -9.22 -23.24 -10.14
CA GLN A 256 -8.88 -22.70 -11.46
C GLN A 256 -7.45 -22.15 -11.47
N GLN A 257 -6.69 -22.45 -12.53
CA GLN A 257 -5.41 -21.81 -12.81
C GLN A 257 -5.66 -20.37 -13.25
N VAL A 258 -5.05 -19.41 -12.56
CA VAL A 258 -5.18 -17.99 -12.89
C VAL A 258 -3.85 -17.41 -13.35
N LEU A 259 -3.90 -16.65 -14.44
CA LEU A 259 -2.78 -15.94 -15.03
C LEU A 259 -3.13 -14.46 -15.17
N ILE A 260 -2.18 -13.57 -14.88
CA ILE A 260 -2.30 -12.13 -15.08
C ILE A 260 -1.18 -11.60 -15.96
N SER A 261 -1.52 -10.69 -16.87
CA SER A 261 -0.56 -9.93 -17.68
C SER A 261 -0.85 -8.43 -17.54
N TYR A 262 0.20 -7.61 -17.63
CA TYR A 262 0.13 -6.16 -17.57
C TYR A 262 0.97 -5.54 -18.69
N THR A 263 0.45 -4.53 -19.38
CA THR A 263 1.17 -3.72 -20.36
C THR A 263 1.32 -2.26 -19.93
N ASN A 264 2.51 -1.71 -20.10
CA ASN A 264 2.82 -0.31 -19.81
C ASN A 264 2.42 0.67 -20.94
N THR A 265 1.86 0.18 -22.06
CA THR A 265 1.31 1.04 -23.11
C THR A 265 0.03 1.74 -22.63
N GLY A 266 0.00 3.07 -22.70
CA GLY A 266 -1.14 3.89 -22.25
C GLY A 266 -0.76 4.72 -21.02
N ASN A 267 -1.48 4.54 -19.91
CA ASN A 267 -1.14 5.18 -18.64
C ASN A 267 -0.31 4.20 -17.79
N PRO A 268 1.03 4.29 -17.76
CA PRO A 268 1.84 3.28 -17.10
C PRO A 268 1.72 3.38 -15.57
N LEU A 269 1.69 2.22 -14.91
CA LEU A 269 1.95 2.10 -13.49
C LEU A 269 3.35 2.62 -13.19
N LYS A 270 3.47 3.45 -12.16
CA LYS A 270 4.75 4.00 -11.70
C LYS A 270 4.98 3.73 -10.23
N ASP A 271 6.24 3.66 -9.85
CA ASP A 271 6.63 3.72 -8.44
C ASP A 271 6.61 5.16 -7.91
N THR A 272 6.85 5.34 -6.61
CA THR A 272 6.94 6.67 -5.98
C THR A 272 8.12 7.53 -6.44
N LEU A 273 9.09 6.95 -7.17
CA LEU A 273 10.17 7.69 -7.83
C LEU A 273 9.78 8.15 -9.25
N GLY A 274 8.59 7.77 -9.73
CA GLY A 274 8.12 8.05 -11.09
C GLY A 274 8.67 7.09 -12.15
N GLN A 275 9.34 6.01 -11.73
CA GLN A 275 9.85 4.99 -12.64
C GLN A 275 8.70 4.09 -13.10
N THR A 276 8.65 3.84 -14.40
CA THR A 276 7.62 2.98 -15.02
C THR A 276 7.85 1.52 -14.67
N VAL A 277 6.80 0.85 -14.19
CA VAL A 277 6.79 -0.61 -14.00
C VAL A 277 6.81 -1.30 -15.36
N GLU A 278 7.69 -2.30 -15.48
CA GLU A 278 7.84 -3.08 -16.70
C GLU A 278 6.62 -3.97 -17.00
N THR A 279 6.39 -4.18 -18.29
CA THR A 279 5.37 -5.13 -18.80
C THR A 279 5.70 -6.55 -18.34
N PHE A 280 4.69 -7.31 -17.95
CA PHE A 280 4.82 -8.74 -17.64
C PHE A 280 3.67 -9.54 -18.24
N SER A 281 3.92 -10.82 -18.55
CA SER A 281 2.93 -11.70 -19.17
C SER A 281 2.81 -13.03 -18.43
N ASN A 282 1.59 -13.56 -18.40
CA ASN A 282 1.25 -14.86 -17.84
C ASN A 282 1.84 -15.13 -16.44
N TYR A 283 1.86 -14.09 -15.57
CA TYR A 283 2.27 -14.26 -14.19
C TYR A 283 1.26 -15.15 -13.47
N SER A 284 1.74 -16.21 -12.81
CA SER A 284 0.88 -17.16 -12.11
C SER A 284 0.30 -16.53 -10.84
N VAL A 285 -1.01 -16.59 -10.70
CA VAL A 285 -1.74 -16.05 -9.54
C VAL A 285 -2.11 -17.20 -8.60
N THR A 286 -1.91 -17.00 -7.31
CA THR A 286 -2.39 -17.92 -6.29
C THR A 286 -3.89 -17.76 -6.09
N ASN A 287 -4.66 -18.78 -6.44
CA ASN A 287 -6.11 -18.80 -6.28
C ASN A 287 -6.50 -19.26 -4.86
N GLN A 288 -7.00 -18.32 -4.07
CA GLN A 288 -7.50 -18.52 -2.71
C GLN A 288 -9.02 -18.58 -2.65
N THR A 289 -9.73 -18.53 -3.79
CA THR A 289 -11.18 -18.68 -3.74
C THR A 289 -11.50 -20.02 -3.10
N THR A 290 -12.07 -19.98 -1.91
CA THR A 290 -12.68 -21.16 -1.32
C THR A 290 -13.96 -21.41 -2.10
N GLY A 291 -14.12 -22.61 -2.64
CA GLY A 291 -15.40 -23.03 -3.17
C GLY A 291 -16.47 -22.83 -2.08
N THR A 292 -17.71 -22.60 -2.48
CA THR A 292 -18.85 -22.67 -1.56
C THR A 292 -18.80 -24.00 -0.80
N GLY A 293 -18.20 -24.00 0.41
CA GLY A 293 -18.08 -25.19 1.27
C GLY A 293 -16.74 -25.49 1.95
N VAL A 294 -15.61 -24.84 1.64
CA VAL A 294 -14.39 -25.04 2.47
C VAL A 294 -14.43 -24.10 3.67
N VAL A 295 -15.12 -24.54 4.72
CA VAL A 295 -15.02 -23.89 6.04
C VAL A 295 -13.60 -24.14 6.55
N LEU A 296 -12.80 -23.07 6.61
CA LEU A 296 -11.50 -23.15 7.27
C LEU A 296 -11.73 -23.53 8.74
N PRO A 297 -10.98 -24.52 9.27
CA PRO A 297 -10.95 -24.75 10.69
C PRO A 297 -10.62 -23.47 11.46
N GLU A 298 -11.18 -23.27 12.66
CA GLU A 298 -11.03 -22.02 13.43
C GLU A 298 -9.58 -21.63 13.77
N PHE A 299 -8.62 -22.54 13.58
CA PHE A 299 -7.20 -22.28 13.76
C PHE A 299 -6.48 -21.78 12.50
N LEU A 300 -7.21 -21.60 11.40
CA LEU A 300 -6.72 -21.11 10.12
C LEU A 300 -7.52 -19.89 9.65
N GLU A 301 -6.82 -18.97 9.01
CA GLU A 301 -7.41 -17.81 8.35
C GLU A 301 -6.63 -17.47 7.06
N PRO A 302 -7.21 -16.74 6.11
CA PRO A 302 -6.45 -16.18 4.99
C PRO A 302 -5.33 -15.27 5.51
N ASP A 303 -4.12 -15.36 4.93
CA ASP A 303 -2.97 -14.55 5.36
C ASP A 303 -2.93 -13.13 4.77
N GLY A 304 -3.81 -12.82 3.81
CA GLY A 304 -3.83 -11.55 3.06
C GLY A 304 -2.78 -11.43 1.96
N ASN A 305 -1.92 -12.43 1.75
CA ASN A 305 -0.80 -12.43 0.80
C ASN A 305 -0.72 -13.70 -0.08
N GLY A 306 -1.75 -14.56 -0.10
CA GLY A 306 -1.79 -15.73 -0.98
C GLY A 306 -1.64 -17.07 -0.29
N GLY A 307 -1.35 -17.09 1.01
CA GLY A 307 -1.31 -18.30 1.84
C GLY A 307 -2.47 -18.40 2.85
N ILE A 308 -2.39 -19.44 3.67
CA ILE A 308 -3.22 -19.58 4.87
C ILE A 308 -2.32 -19.33 6.07
N ARG A 309 -2.82 -18.60 7.06
CA ARG A 309 -2.12 -18.32 8.31
C ARG A 309 -2.75 -19.09 9.47
N LEU A 310 -1.89 -19.52 10.39
CA LEU A 310 -2.27 -20.05 11.69
C LEU A 310 -2.75 -18.90 12.59
N VAL A 311 -3.95 -19.03 13.13
CA VAL A 311 -4.49 -18.08 14.12
C VAL A 311 -3.77 -18.31 15.45
N ASN A 312 -2.95 -17.35 15.89
CA ASN A 312 -2.09 -17.52 17.07
C ASN A 312 -2.85 -17.97 18.33
N SER A 313 -4.00 -17.35 18.63
CA SER A 313 -4.81 -17.67 19.81
C SER A 313 -5.39 -19.09 19.80
N LYS A 314 -5.33 -19.78 18.65
CA LYS A 314 -5.88 -21.11 18.46
C LYS A 314 -4.79 -22.13 18.17
N ALA A 315 -3.77 -21.79 17.40
CA ALA A 315 -2.77 -22.72 16.89
C ALA A 315 -1.43 -22.71 17.63
N VAL A 316 -1.23 -21.76 18.55
CA VAL A 316 0.08 -21.50 19.15
C VAL A 316 -0.04 -21.40 20.67
N VAL A 317 0.89 -22.04 21.38
CA VAL A 317 1.07 -21.89 22.82
C VAL A 317 2.24 -20.95 23.07
N THR A 318 1.98 -19.83 23.74
CA THR A 318 3.00 -18.83 24.09
C THR A 318 3.54 -19.07 25.50
N SER A 319 4.87 -19.03 25.63
CA SER A 319 5.60 -19.14 26.90
C SER A 319 6.81 -18.21 26.89
N SER A 320 7.53 -18.03 28.01
CA SER A 320 8.79 -17.28 28.03
C SER A 320 9.98 -18.19 27.68
N GLY A 321 11.02 -17.64 27.04
CA GLY A 321 12.28 -18.34 26.78
C GLY A 321 13.46 -17.39 26.60
N VAL A 322 14.65 -17.96 26.47
CA VAL A 322 15.91 -17.21 26.29
C VAL A 322 16.46 -17.42 24.88
N THR A 323 16.72 -16.32 24.17
CA THR A 323 17.30 -16.33 22.82
C THR A 323 18.78 -16.73 22.83
N LEU A 324 19.37 -16.99 21.66
CA LEU A 324 20.82 -17.23 21.53
C LEU A 324 21.68 -16.04 21.98
N SER A 325 21.11 -14.83 22.00
CA SER A 325 21.78 -13.61 22.48
C SER A 325 21.59 -13.37 23.98
N GLY A 326 21.01 -14.33 24.72
CA GLY A 326 20.82 -14.25 26.17
C GLY A 326 19.67 -13.35 26.61
N LYS A 327 18.84 -12.85 25.68
CA LYS A 327 17.68 -12.00 25.99
C LYS A 327 16.43 -12.85 26.23
N ILE A 328 15.57 -12.40 27.13
CA ILE A 328 14.24 -13.00 27.35
C ILE A 328 13.33 -12.58 26.18
N ALA A 329 12.60 -13.54 25.61
CA ALA A 329 11.66 -13.34 24.51
C ALA A 329 10.47 -14.29 24.61
N ASN A 330 9.38 -13.97 23.93
CA ASN A 330 8.23 -14.85 23.83
C ASN A 330 8.54 -16.05 22.92
N LYS A 331 8.21 -17.25 23.41
CA LYS A 331 8.32 -18.52 22.71
C LYS A 331 6.95 -18.97 22.20
N TYR A 332 6.81 -18.99 20.89
CA TYR A 332 5.63 -19.42 20.15
C TYR A 332 5.79 -20.88 19.74
N SER A 333 5.11 -21.78 20.45
CA SER A 333 5.13 -23.21 20.16
C SER A 333 3.92 -23.57 19.30
N ILE A 334 4.16 -23.85 18.02
CA ILE A 334 3.11 -24.22 17.08
C ILE A 334 2.62 -25.64 17.41
N ASP A 335 1.31 -25.78 17.56
CA ASP A 335 0.67 -27.07 17.76
C ASP A 335 0.92 -27.99 16.56
N GLY A 336 1.41 -29.20 16.84
CA GLY A 336 1.84 -30.14 15.80
C GLY A 336 0.68 -30.65 14.93
N ASP A 337 -0.49 -30.85 15.51
CA ASP A 337 -1.66 -31.36 14.78
C ASP A 337 -2.25 -30.26 13.90
N LYS A 338 -2.28 -29.02 14.40
CA LYS A 338 -2.74 -27.85 13.64
C LYS A 338 -1.78 -27.50 12.51
N LEU A 339 -0.47 -27.68 12.70
CA LEU A 339 0.51 -27.56 11.63
C LEU A 339 0.24 -28.56 10.49
N TYR A 340 0.09 -29.85 10.84
CA TYR A 340 -0.17 -30.89 9.86
C TYR A 340 -1.50 -30.66 9.13
N ASN A 341 -2.57 -30.38 9.88
CA ASN A 341 -3.89 -30.12 9.31
C ASN A 341 -3.92 -28.84 8.45
N GLY A 342 -3.14 -27.81 8.81
CA GLY A 342 -2.96 -26.61 7.98
C GLY A 342 -2.42 -26.95 6.59
N PHE A 343 -1.36 -27.76 6.51
CA PHE A 343 -0.86 -28.24 5.22
C PHE A 343 -1.83 -29.16 4.49
N ASN A 344 -2.62 -29.96 5.20
CA ASN A 344 -3.68 -30.78 4.60
C ASN A 344 -4.78 -29.91 3.95
N THR A 345 -5.21 -28.85 4.63
CA THR A 345 -6.16 -27.87 4.08
C THR A 345 -5.59 -27.17 2.85
N ILE A 346 -4.32 -26.74 2.89
CA ILE A 346 -3.66 -26.11 1.72
C ILE A 346 -3.58 -27.09 0.53
N LYS A 347 -3.29 -28.37 0.78
CA LYS A 347 -3.25 -29.40 -0.28
C LYS A 347 -4.60 -29.54 -0.98
N GLN A 348 -5.70 -29.53 -0.24
CA GLN A 348 -7.06 -29.61 -0.79
C GLN A 348 -7.42 -28.38 -1.64
N GLY A 349 -6.78 -27.24 -1.38
CA GLY A 349 -6.95 -26.00 -2.16
C GLY A 349 -6.18 -25.94 -3.49
N ASN A 350 -5.46 -27.01 -3.90
CA ASN A 350 -4.68 -27.06 -5.14
C ASN A 350 -3.67 -25.89 -5.32
N ALA A 351 -3.09 -25.39 -4.23
CA ALA A 351 -2.10 -24.32 -4.28
C ALA A 351 -0.81 -24.76 -5.02
N THR A 352 -0.41 -24.04 -6.08
CA THR A 352 0.83 -24.29 -6.84
C THR A 352 2.09 -24.07 -6.01
N GLN A 353 2.03 -23.19 -5.00
CA GLN A 353 3.05 -23.04 -3.96
C GLN A 353 2.37 -23.03 -2.57
N PRO A 354 2.32 -24.17 -1.88
CA PRO A 354 1.58 -24.29 -0.63
C PRO A 354 2.34 -23.67 0.55
N VAL A 355 1.92 -22.46 0.96
CA VAL A 355 2.52 -21.70 2.08
C VAL A 355 1.59 -21.70 3.28
N LEU A 356 2.09 -22.18 4.42
CA LEU A 356 1.45 -22.01 5.73
C LEU A 356 2.21 -20.95 6.52
N VAL A 357 1.52 -19.92 7.00
CA VAL A 357 2.13 -18.80 7.71
C VAL A 357 1.95 -18.93 9.22
N ALA A 358 3.04 -18.76 9.96
CA ALA A 358 3.02 -18.47 11.40
C ALA A 358 3.42 -17.01 11.61
N GLN A 359 2.53 -16.21 12.22
CA GLN A 359 2.76 -14.79 12.41
C GLN A 359 3.21 -14.49 13.83
N ILE A 360 4.32 -13.77 13.97
CA ILE A 360 4.71 -13.18 15.23
C ILE A 360 4.12 -11.77 15.30
N PRO A 361 3.52 -11.36 16.44
CA PRO A 361 3.02 -10.00 16.62
C PRO A 361 4.13 -8.97 16.39
N GLU A 362 3.81 -7.89 15.68
CA GLU A 362 4.77 -6.83 15.35
C GLU A 362 5.23 -6.02 16.57
N THR A 363 4.51 -6.16 17.70
CA THR A 363 4.87 -5.58 19.00
C THR A 363 6.05 -6.29 19.68
N GLU A 364 6.43 -7.49 19.21
CA GLU A 364 7.55 -8.24 19.78
C GLU A 364 8.89 -7.66 19.31
N ALA A 365 9.80 -7.38 20.26
CA ALA A 365 11.19 -7.00 19.95
C ALA A 365 12.09 -8.20 19.56
N GLY A 366 11.57 -9.43 19.74
CA GLY A 366 12.19 -10.68 19.32
C GLY A 366 11.34 -11.88 19.74
N ALA A 367 11.50 -13.03 19.08
CA ALA A 367 10.73 -14.24 19.38
C ALA A 367 11.53 -15.54 19.21
N ILE A 368 11.05 -16.60 19.88
CA ILE A 368 11.49 -17.98 19.69
C ILE A 368 10.33 -18.74 19.04
N VAL A 369 10.59 -19.50 17.98
CA VAL A 369 9.55 -20.33 17.34
C VAL A 369 9.91 -21.80 17.49
N SER A 370 8.96 -22.58 17.99
CA SER A 370 9.11 -24.02 18.20
C SER A 370 8.10 -24.77 17.36
N VAL A 371 8.56 -25.83 16.69
CA VAL A 371 7.73 -26.65 15.78
C VAL A 371 7.94 -28.12 16.14
N ASN A 372 6.86 -28.90 16.18
CA ASN A 372 6.94 -30.34 16.38
C ASN A 372 7.57 -31.01 15.14
N VAL A 373 8.75 -31.64 15.31
CA VAL A 373 9.51 -32.23 14.21
C VAL A 373 8.74 -33.38 13.54
N ARG A 374 8.02 -34.20 14.31
CA ARG A 374 7.25 -35.32 13.75
C ARG A 374 6.12 -34.79 12.85
N SER A 375 5.40 -33.77 13.30
CA SER A 375 4.36 -33.13 12.50
C SER A 375 4.91 -32.46 11.25
N LEU A 376 6.09 -31.85 11.34
CA LEU A 376 6.77 -31.23 10.20
C LEU A 376 7.17 -32.27 9.15
N ILE A 377 7.69 -33.43 9.57
CA ILE A 377 8.01 -34.56 8.68
C ILE A 377 6.74 -35.08 8.00
N ASN A 378 5.66 -35.27 8.76
CA ASN A 378 4.38 -35.73 8.21
C ASN A 378 3.81 -34.72 7.20
N ALA A 379 3.89 -33.42 7.49
CA ALA A 379 3.48 -32.37 6.59
C ALA A 379 4.33 -32.35 5.30
N ALA A 380 5.65 -32.56 5.41
CA ALA A 380 6.55 -32.65 4.27
C ALA A 380 6.26 -33.86 3.36
N ALA A 381 5.84 -34.99 3.94
CA ALA A 381 5.39 -36.15 3.17
C ALA A 381 4.04 -35.89 2.47
N LEU A 382 3.15 -35.11 3.10
CA LEU A 382 1.85 -34.77 2.55
C LEU A 382 1.95 -33.75 1.39
N VAL A 383 2.79 -32.74 1.57
CA VAL A 383 2.97 -31.58 0.67
C VAL A 383 4.47 -31.34 0.48
N SER A 384 5.06 -32.04 -0.50
CA SER A 384 6.52 -32.07 -0.72
C SER A 384 7.14 -30.74 -1.17
N ASN A 385 6.34 -29.83 -1.72
CA ASN A 385 6.74 -28.46 -2.08
C ASN A 385 6.24 -27.40 -1.07
N GLY A 386 5.79 -27.83 0.11
CA GLY A 386 5.29 -26.95 1.17
C GLY A 386 6.35 -26.01 1.75
N ILE A 387 5.90 -24.83 2.16
CA ILE A 387 6.72 -23.84 2.85
C ILE A 387 6.02 -23.44 4.15
N LEU A 388 6.69 -23.65 5.28
CA LEU A 388 6.31 -23.00 6.53
C LEU A 388 7.02 -21.65 6.57
N LYS A 389 6.24 -20.58 6.48
CA LYS A 389 6.75 -19.20 6.51
C LYS A 389 6.51 -18.62 7.90
N VAL A 390 7.58 -18.17 8.55
CA VAL A 390 7.50 -17.41 9.80
C VAL A 390 7.61 -15.93 9.47
N ASN A 391 6.57 -15.18 9.79
CA ASN A 391 6.54 -13.73 9.64
C ASN A 391 6.93 -13.05 10.95
N TYR A 392 7.94 -12.20 10.91
CA TYR A 392 8.36 -11.35 12.01
C TYR A 392 8.74 -9.97 11.44
N GLY A 393 7.93 -8.95 11.73
CA GLY A 393 7.98 -7.67 11.03
C GLY A 393 7.79 -7.83 9.51
N ILE A 394 8.44 -6.98 8.71
CA ILE A 394 8.34 -6.96 7.24
C ILE A 394 9.28 -7.95 6.52
N LEU A 395 10.03 -8.80 7.23
CA LEU A 395 10.97 -9.76 6.63
C LEU A 395 10.48 -11.21 6.77
N PRO A 396 9.96 -11.82 5.69
CA PRO A 396 9.65 -13.25 5.66
C PRO A 396 10.89 -14.12 5.87
N SER A 397 10.79 -15.15 6.71
CA SER A 397 11.79 -16.23 6.75
C SER A 397 11.16 -17.54 6.27
N PRO A 398 11.42 -17.98 5.03
CA PRO A 398 10.82 -19.20 4.50
C PRO A 398 11.61 -20.46 4.95
N CYS A 399 10.92 -21.45 5.51
CA CYS A 399 11.46 -22.79 5.72
C CYS A 399 10.87 -23.75 4.69
N ARG A 400 11.70 -24.25 3.76
CA ARG A 400 11.29 -25.24 2.77
C ARG A 400 11.23 -26.63 3.41
N LEU A 401 10.12 -27.34 3.19
CA LEU A 401 10.00 -28.73 3.61
C LEU A 401 10.83 -29.60 2.65
N ARG A 402 11.80 -30.37 3.17
CA ARG A 402 12.50 -31.42 2.42
C ARG A 402 12.41 -32.73 3.19
N PRO A 403 12.18 -33.88 2.52
CA PRO A 403 12.39 -35.18 3.14
C PRO A 403 13.88 -35.31 3.51
N LEU A 404 14.12 -35.69 4.76
CA LEU A 404 15.41 -36.12 5.33
C LEU A 404 16.45 -35.09 5.83
N ILE A 405 16.33 -33.78 5.59
CA ILE A 405 17.25 -32.78 6.20
C ILE A 405 16.49 -31.48 6.45
N ILE A 406 16.36 -31.05 7.72
CA ILE A 406 16.03 -29.66 8.05
C ILE A 406 17.32 -28.87 7.84
N PRO A 407 17.45 -28.01 6.81
CA PRO A 407 18.70 -27.31 6.58
C PRO A 407 18.95 -26.31 7.71
N SER A 408 20.22 -26.26 8.16
CA SER A 408 20.78 -25.30 9.13
C SER A 408 20.69 -23.83 8.72
N SER A 409 20.01 -23.54 7.61
CA SER A 409 19.88 -22.23 6.98
C SER A 409 18.71 -21.37 7.48
N CYS A 410 17.98 -21.79 8.52
CA CYS A 410 16.98 -20.94 9.16
C CYS A 410 17.67 -19.89 10.06
N ARG A 411 18.28 -18.86 9.46
CA ARG A 411 18.85 -17.72 10.19
C ARG A 411 18.02 -16.46 9.94
N ALA A 412 17.40 -15.98 11.01
CA ALA A 412 16.72 -14.70 11.17
C ALA A 412 16.86 -14.28 12.65
N PRO A 413 16.48 -13.06 13.10
CA PRO A 413 16.46 -12.69 14.52
C PRO A 413 15.57 -13.60 15.40
N VAL A 414 14.84 -14.54 14.80
CA VAL A 414 14.03 -15.58 15.44
C VAL A 414 14.87 -16.85 15.64
N THR A 415 14.98 -17.31 16.89
CA THR A 415 15.63 -18.59 17.18
C THR A 415 14.62 -19.73 16.96
N ILE A 416 14.88 -20.63 16.02
CA ILE A 416 14.09 -21.86 15.82
C ILE A 416 14.77 -23.01 16.59
N ARG A 417 14.07 -23.64 17.53
CA ARG A 417 14.60 -24.79 18.32
C ARG A 417 13.72 -26.03 18.16
N THR A 418 14.33 -27.20 18.10
CA THR A 418 13.66 -28.51 18.16
C THR A 418 13.68 -29.08 19.58
N PRO A 419 12.71 -29.93 19.97
CA PRO A 419 12.65 -30.54 21.31
C PRO A 419 13.81 -31.49 21.66
N SER A 420 14.67 -31.86 20.70
CA SER A 420 15.78 -32.80 20.93
C SER A 420 17.06 -32.14 21.44
N ASN A 421 17.13 -30.80 21.49
CA ASN A 421 18.32 -30.06 21.89
C ASN A 421 18.05 -29.23 23.15
N TRP A 422 17.65 -29.92 24.22
CA TRP A 422 17.77 -29.42 25.58
C TRP A 422 19.13 -29.80 26.15
#